data_AF-A0A7C0VRC9-F1
#
_entry.id   AF-A0A7C0VRC9-F1
#
_cell.length_a   1.000
_cell.length_b   1.000
_cell.length_c   1.000
_cell.angle_alpha   90.00
_cell.angle_beta   90.00
_cell.angle_gamma   90.00
#
_symmetry.space_group_name_H-M   'P 1'
#
loop_
_entity.id
_entity.type
_entity.pdbx_description
1 polymer ?
#
loop_
_entity_poly.entity_id
_entity_poly.type
_entity_poly.pdbx_seq_one_letter_code
_entity_poly.pdbx_strand_id
1 'polypeptide(L)'
;RRDDIIKCIRPSGMYKGKAETIVRAARAFSEIGGEDAFLRMSPKRAKSFLTGIKGIGVKTAEVVLMITHRADVFPVDTHIRRITLRLGVVRKANYEEISNFWKSIIPKDLYYIYHKKLIEFGRSICKARRPSCGNCCLKEICMYYKNKKYNENK
;
A
#
# COMPACT_ATOMS: atom_id res chain seq x y z
N ARG A 1 -27.80 -2.40 5.75
CA ARG A 1 -27.84 -3.72 5.08
C ARG A 1 -26.87 -3.70 3.88
N ARG A 2 -26.53 -4.83 3.24
CA ARG A 2 -25.54 -4.88 2.13
C ARG A 2 -25.87 -3.91 0.99
N ASP A 3 -27.15 -3.83 0.62
CA ASP A 3 -27.59 -3.01 -0.51
C ASP A 3 -27.43 -1.51 -0.25
N ASP A 4 -27.60 -1.08 1.01
CA ASP A 4 -27.35 0.30 1.41
C ASP A 4 -25.86 0.64 1.27
N ILE A 5 -24.98 -0.27 1.70
CA ILE A 5 -23.52 -0.10 1.55
C ILE A 5 -23.16 0.02 0.06
N ILE A 6 -23.73 -0.83 -0.79
CA ILE A 6 -23.51 -0.79 -2.24
C ILE A 6 -23.88 0.58 -2.82
N LYS A 7 -25.02 1.16 -2.41
CA LYS A 7 -25.44 2.50 -2.85
C LYS A 7 -24.41 3.56 -2.45
N CYS A 8 -23.92 3.50 -1.20
CA CYS A 8 -22.94 4.47 -0.69
C CYS A 8 -21.56 4.38 -1.36
N ILE A 9 -21.08 3.17 -1.69
CA ILE A 9 -19.69 2.98 -2.16
C ILE A 9 -19.58 2.73 -3.66
N ARG A 10 -20.67 2.92 -4.41
CA ARG A 10 -20.73 2.71 -5.87
C ARG A 10 -19.61 3.40 -6.66
N PRO A 11 -19.20 4.65 -6.36
CA PRO A 11 -18.12 5.33 -7.07
C PRO A 11 -16.73 4.68 -6.89
N SER A 12 -16.55 3.82 -5.88
CA SER A 12 -15.24 3.28 -5.53
C SER A 12 -14.74 2.17 -6.45
N GLY A 13 -15.57 1.66 -7.37
CA GLY A 13 -15.27 0.49 -8.20
C GLY A 13 -15.18 -0.81 -7.39
N MET A 14 -15.44 -1.95 -8.03
CA MET A 14 -15.52 -3.28 -7.37
C MET A 14 -16.45 -3.28 -6.13
N TYR A 15 -17.47 -2.41 -6.13
CA TYR A 15 -18.27 -2.06 -4.96
C TYR A 15 -19.06 -3.25 -4.39
N LYS A 16 -19.50 -4.19 -5.23
CA LYS A 16 -20.23 -5.40 -4.77
C LYS A 16 -19.35 -6.26 -3.86
N GLY A 17 -18.12 -6.56 -4.30
CA GLY A 17 -17.14 -7.31 -3.52
C GLY A 17 -16.71 -6.56 -2.26
N LYS A 18 -16.48 -5.24 -2.37
CA LYS A 18 -16.15 -4.40 -1.21
C LYS A 18 -17.28 -4.39 -0.17
N ALA A 19 -18.54 -4.27 -0.59
CA ALA A 19 -19.67 -4.30 0.32
C ALA A 19 -19.77 -5.63 1.08
N GLU A 20 -19.51 -6.75 0.41
CA GLU A 20 -19.43 -8.05 1.08
C GLU A 20 -18.29 -8.11 2.09
N THR A 21 -17.10 -7.64 1.74
CA THR A 21 -15.95 -7.60 2.65
C THR A 21 -16.22 -6.71 3.85
N ILE A 22 -16.86 -5.55 3.66
CA ILE A 22 -17.24 -4.63 4.75
C ILE A 22 -18.20 -5.33 5.72
N VAL A 23 -19.23 -6.02 5.23
CA VAL A 23 -20.19 -6.75 6.09
C VAL A 23 -19.49 -7.87 6.87
N ARG A 24 -18.60 -8.64 6.21
CA ARG A 24 -17.82 -9.70 6.89
C ARG A 24 -16.90 -9.12 7.95
N ALA A 25 -16.22 -8.01 7.65
CA ALA A 25 -15.36 -7.33 8.60
C ALA A 25 -16.14 -6.83 9.80
N ALA A 26 -17.27 -6.13 9.60
CA ALA A 26 -18.11 -5.65 10.70
C ALA A 26 -18.57 -6.78 11.63
N ARG A 27 -18.97 -7.93 11.06
CA ARG A 27 -19.33 -9.13 11.86
C ARG A 27 -18.14 -9.68 12.64
N ALA A 28 -17.01 -9.91 11.96
CA ALA A 28 -15.80 -10.44 12.60
C ALA A 28 -15.30 -9.54 13.74
N PHE A 29 -15.38 -8.21 13.58
CA PHE A 29 -15.05 -7.26 14.64
C PHE A 29 -16.06 -7.32 15.80
N SER A 30 -17.35 -7.43 15.51
CA SER A 30 -18.38 -7.60 16.56
C SER A 30 -18.14 -8.86 17.40
N GLU A 31 -17.73 -9.97 16.77
CA GLU A 31 -17.50 -11.25 17.43
C GLU A 31 -16.31 -11.23 18.41
N ILE A 32 -15.29 -10.40 18.15
CA ILE A 32 -14.10 -10.31 19.02
C ILE A 32 -14.25 -9.26 20.13
N GLY A 33 -15.39 -8.57 20.23
CA GLY A 33 -15.59 -7.47 21.18
C GLY A 33 -15.23 -6.07 20.66
N GLY A 34 -15.27 -5.90 19.33
CA GLY A 34 -15.12 -4.60 18.67
C GLY A 34 -13.68 -4.18 18.38
N GLU A 35 -13.53 -2.91 18.00
CA GLU A 35 -12.23 -2.33 17.64
C GLU A 35 -11.26 -2.26 18.83
N ASP A 36 -11.75 -2.01 20.04
CA ASP A 36 -10.93 -1.99 21.26
C ASP A 36 -10.24 -3.33 21.51
N ALA A 37 -10.97 -4.43 21.30
CA ALA A 37 -10.39 -5.77 21.43
C ALA A 37 -9.35 -6.03 20.35
N PHE A 38 -9.58 -5.56 19.12
CA PHE A 38 -8.62 -5.62 18.03
C PHE A 38 -7.34 -4.82 18.32
N LEU A 39 -7.46 -3.59 18.84
CA LEU A 39 -6.32 -2.72 19.15
C LEU A 39 -5.44 -3.27 20.28
N ARG A 40 -5.99 -4.11 21.17
CA ARG A 40 -5.23 -4.82 22.20
C ARG A 40 -4.53 -6.09 21.71
N MET A 41 -4.78 -6.54 20.48
CA MET A 41 -4.12 -7.72 19.94
C MET A 41 -2.64 -7.44 19.66
N SER A 42 -1.79 -8.46 19.80
CA SER A 42 -0.42 -8.36 19.27
C SER A 42 -0.46 -8.21 17.74
N PRO A 43 0.52 -7.53 17.11
CA PRO A 43 0.55 -7.34 15.66
C PRO A 43 0.42 -8.65 14.87
N LYS A 44 1.01 -9.74 15.36
CA LYS A 44 0.91 -11.08 14.75
C LYS A 44 -0.54 -11.59 14.77
N ARG A 45 -1.22 -11.51 15.92
CA ARG A 45 -2.61 -11.95 16.08
C ARG A 45 -3.56 -11.07 15.27
N ALA A 46 -3.37 -9.76 15.31
CA ALA A 46 -4.13 -8.80 14.53
C ALA A 46 -3.98 -9.04 13.01
N LYS A 47 -2.77 -9.35 12.54
CA LYS A 47 -2.52 -9.75 11.13
C LYS A 47 -3.32 -10.99 10.76
N SER A 48 -3.21 -12.06 11.54
CA SER A 48 -3.92 -13.31 11.28
C SER A 48 -5.43 -13.11 11.26
N PHE A 49 -5.97 -12.36 12.23
CA PHE A 49 -7.39 -12.00 12.29
C PHE A 49 -7.83 -11.28 11.01
N LEU A 50 -7.14 -10.21 10.60
CA LEU A 50 -7.48 -9.46 9.40
C LEU A 50 -7.41 -10.32 8.15
N THR A 51 -6.35 -11.11 7.96
CA THR A 51 -6.19 -11.97 6.78
C THR A 51 -7.16 -13.15 6.75
N GLY A 52 -7.74 -13.52 7.90
CA GLY A 52 -8.81 -14.52 7.98
C GLY A 52 -10.14 -14.03 7.41
N ILE A 53 -10.34 -12.71 7.30
CA ILE A 53 -11.56 -12.12 6.73
C ILE A 53 -11.49 -12.18 5.20
N LYS A 54 -12.33 -13.02 4.58
CA LYS A 54 -12.39 -13.17 3.12
C LYS A 54 -12.57 -11.83 2.42
N GLY A 55 -11.57 -11.43 1.64
CA GLY A 55 -11.49 -10.16 0.91
C GLY A 55 -10.46 -9.17 1.46
N ILE A 56 -9.86 -9.46 2.62
CA ILE A 56 -8.73 -8.71 3.17
C ILE A 56 -7.44 -9.50 2.91
N GLY A 57 -6.63 -9.02 1.96
CA GLY A 57 -5.32 -9.59 1.68
C GLY A 57 -4.22 -9.03 2.59
N VAL A 58 -3.03 -9.65 2.52
CA VAL A 58 -1.84 -9.29 3.33
C VAL A 58 -1.52 -7.80 3.26
N LYS A 59 -1.50 -7.20 2.05
CA LYS A 59 -1.22 -5.77 1.90
C LYS A 59 -2.21 -4.90 2.67
N THR A 60 -3.50 -5.21 2.59
CA THR A 60 -4.54 -4.45 3.30
C THR A 60 -4.36 -4.60 4.81
N ALA A 61 -4.12 -5.82 5.29
CA ALA A 61 -3.86 -6.07 6.70
C ALA A 61 -2.63 -5.27 7.19
N GLU A 62 -1.54 -5.27 6.44
CA GLU A 62 -0.32 -4.53 6.81
C GLU A 62 -0.53 -3.01 6.82
N VAL A 63 -1.35 -2.44 5.93
CA VAL A 63 -1.72 -1.01 6.01
C VAL A 63 -2.44 -0.70 7.32
N VAL A 64 -3.41 -1.54 7.70
CA VAL A 64 -4.15 -1.36 8.96
C VAL A 64 -3.19 -1.44 10.15
N LEU A 65 -2.32 -2.46 10.19
CA LEU A 65 -1.38 -2.66 11.29
C LEU A 65 -0.29 -1.58 11.39
N MET A 66 0.17 -1.06 10.25
CA MET A 66 1.10 0.07 10.21
C MET A 66 0.49 1.29 10.91
N ILE A 67 -0.81 1.55 10.69
CA ILE A 67 -1.52 2.70 11.26
C ILE A 67 -1.90 2.47 12.72
N THR A 68 -2.49 1.31 13.01
CA THR A 68 -3.15 1.05 14.31
C THR A 68 -2.19 0.51 15.37
N HIS A 69 -1.23 -0.33 14.98
CA HIS A 69 -0.34 -1.05 15.90
C HIS A 69 1.10 -0.56 15.84
N ARG A 70 1.41 0.44 14.98
CA ARG A 70 2.79 0.83 14.63
C ARG A 70 3.66 -0.40 14.33
N ALA A 71 3.08 -1.38 13.63
CA ALA A 71 3.75 -2.63 13.32
C ALA A 71 4.94 -2.36 12.40
N ASP A 72 6.01 -3.15 12.53
CA ASP A 72 7.17 -3.07 11.64
C ASP A 72 6.89 -3.72 10.27
N VAL A 73 6.00 -3.08 9.51
CA VAL A 73 5.57 -3.51 8.18
C VAL A 73 5.56 -2.30 7.27
N PHE A 74 6.02 -2.47 6.02
CA PHE A 74 5.96 -1.43 5.00
C PHE A 74 5.18 -1.95 3.80
N PRO A 75 3.86 -1.67 3.71
CA PRO A 75 3.02 -2.25 2.68
C PRO A 75 3.42 -1.75 1.29
N VAL A 76 3.58 -2.67 0.33
CA VAL A 76 3.99 -2.33 -1.03
C VAL A 76 2.79 -2.39 -1.96
N ASP A 77 2.40 -1.24 -2.50
CA ASP A 77 1.35 -1.17 -3.53
C ASP A 77 1.93 -1.06 -4.95
N THR A 78 1.06 -0.94 -5.95
CA THR A 78 1.49 -0.85 -7.36
C THR A 78 2.26 0.45 -7.67
N HIS A 79 2.03 1.53 -6.93
CA HIS A 79 2.78 2.78 -7.05
C HIS A 79 4.18 2.62 -6.47
N ILE A 80 4.29 2.17 -5.22
CA ILE A 80 5.56 1.95 -4.51
C ILE A 80 6.41 0.95 -5.30
N ARG A 81 5.83 -0.18 -5.72
CA ARG A 81 6.54 -1.16 -6.55
C ARG A 81 7.12 -0.54 -7.81
N ARG A 82 6.31 0.23 -8.56
CA ARG A 82 6.75 0.88 -9.80
C ARG A 82 7.86 1.90 -9.54
N ILE A 83 7.73 2.73 -8.51
CA ILE A 83 8.74 3.73 -8.14
C ILE A 83 10.05 3.02 -7.82
N THR A 84 10.01 2.01 -6.97
CA THR A 84 11.19 1.25 -6.53
C THR A 84 11.92 0.63 -7.73
N LEU A 85 11.20 -0.04 -8.62
CA LEU A 85 11.78 -0.63 -9.84
C LEU A 85 12.35 0.42 -10.80
N ARG A 86 11.70 1.59 -10.93
CA ARG A 86 12.19 2.67 -11.81
C ARG A 86 13.42 3.38 -11.27
N LEU A 87 13.53 3.51 -9.95
CA LEU A 87 14.74 4.04 -9.33
C LEU A 87 15.93 3.10 -9.57
N GLY A 88 15.69 1.81 -9.77
CA GLY A 88 16.74 0.83 -10.04
C GLY A 88 17.46 0.34 -8.79
N VAL A 89 16.95 0.69 -7.61
CA VAL A 89 17.47 0.23 -6.30
C VAL A 89 17.24 -1.27 -6.09
N VAL A 90 16.29 -1.86 -6.83
CA VAL A 90 16.07 -3.29 -6.93
C VAL A 90 15.75 -3.67 -8.39
N ARG A 91 16.33 -4.75 -8.91
CA ARG A 91 16.17 -5.15 -10.34
C ARG A 91 14.88 -5.93 -10.59
N LYS A 92 14.71 -7.06 -9.89
CA LYS A 92 13.52 -7.92 -9.93
C LYS A 92 13.15 -8.26 -8.50
N ALA A 93 12.45 -7.34 -7.86
CA ALA A 93 12.06 -7.54 -6.48
C ALA A 93 10.64 -8.08 -6.34
N ASN A 94 10.51 -9.14 -5.57
CA ASN A 94 9.25 -9.60 -5.01
C ASN A 94 8.76 -8.60 -3.93
N TYR A 95 7.57 -8.84 -3.36
CA TYR A 95 6.96 -7.94 -2.38
C TYR A 95 7.87 -7.67 -1.17
N GLU A 96 8.49 -8.73 -0.67
CA GLU A 96 9.28 -8.72 0.56
C GLU A 96 10.58 -7.94 0.38
N GLU A 97 11.27 -8.12 -0.75
CA GLU A 97 12.48 -7.37 -1.07
C GLU A 97 12.22 -5.86 -1.15
N ILE A 98 11.10 -5.45 -1.78
CA ILE A 98 10.71 -4.03 -1.84
C ILE A 98 10.37 -3.49 -0.45
N SER A 99 9.62 -4.25 0.35
CA SER A 99 9.26 -3.86 1.70
C SER A 99 10.50 -3.68 2.57
N ASN A 100 11.43 -4.64 2.53
CA ASN A 100 12.68 -4.62 3.30
C ASN A 100 13.58 -3.45 2.88
N PHE A 101 13.65 -3.12 1.59
CA PHE A 101 14.36 -1.94 1.12
C PHE A 101 13.81 -0.65 1.75
N TRP A 102 12.49 -0.45 1.75
CA TRP A 102 11.91 0.77 2.32
C TRP A 102 12.07 0.82 3.85
N LYS A 103 11.95 -0.32 4.53
CA LYS A 103 12.22 -0.42 5.98
C LYS A 103 13.67 -0.11 6.34
N SER A 104 14.64 -0.43 5.47
CA SER A 104 16.06 -0.19 5.78
C SER A 104 16.47 1.28 5.66
N ILE A 105 15.69 2.12 4.98
CA ILE A 105 16.02 3.54 4.74
C ILE A 105 15.06 4.52 5.39
N ILE A 106 13.87 4.09 5.81
CA ILE A 106 12.87 4.95 6.46
C ILE A 106 12.86 4.62 7.96
N PRO A 107 12.96 5.63 8.86
CA PRO A 107 12.68 5.42 10.28
C PRO A 107 11.25 4.91 10.51
N LYS A 108 11.08 3.90 11.37
CA LYS A 108 9.79 3.22 11.58
C LYS A 108 8.62 4.16 11.86
N ASP A 109 8.83 5.22 12.64
CA ASP A 109 7.79 6.21 12.99
C ASP A 109 7.28 7.01 11.77
N LEU A 110 8.04 7.01 10.67
CA LEU A 110 7.71 7.71 9.43
C LEU A 110 7.11 6.79 8.36
N TYR A 111 6.95 5.48 8.62
CA TYR A 111 6.43 4.53 7.63
C TYR A 111 5.11 4.98 7.01
N TYR A 112 4.13 5.40 7.82
CA TYR A 112 2.84 5.85 7.32
C TYR A 112 2.96 7.08 6.40
N ILE A 113 3.77 8.06 6.81
CA ILE A 113 3.99 9.30 6.06
C ILE A 113 4.62 8.98 4.71
N TYR A 114 5.70 8.19 4.68
CA TYR A 114 6.38 7.81 3.44
C TYR A 114 5.50 6.93 2.56
N HIS A 115 4.78 5.96 3.13
CA HIS A 115 3.84 5.11 2.37
C HIS A 115 2.82 5.98 1.62
N LYS A 116 2.19 6.94 2.31
CA LYS A 116 1.24 7.87 1.71
C LYS A 116 1.91 8.75 0.65
N LYS A 117 3.08 9.31 0.94
CA LYS A 117 3.82 10.20 0.02
C LYS A 117 4.28 9.50 -1.26
N LEU A 118 4.71 8.24 -1.16
CA LEU A 118 5.08 7.45 -2.33
C LEU A 118 3.85 7.15 -3.22
N ILE A 119 2.69 6.88 -2.62
CA ILE A 119 1.44 6.71 -3.37
C ILE A 119 1.05 8.02 -4.08
N GLU A 120 1.07 9.15 -3.36
CA GLU A 120 0.81 10.48 -3.92
C GLU A 120 1.75 10.78 -5.09
N PHE A 121 3.06 10.60 -4.88
CA PHE A 121 4.09 10.79 -5.91
C PHE A 121 3.89 9.87 -7.12
N GLY A 122 3.52 8.61 -6.90
CA GLY A 122 3.22 7.66 -7.97
C GLY A 122 1.98 8.01 -8.78
N ARG A 123 1.03 8.74 -8.21
CA ARG A 123 -0.19 9.22 -8.89
C ARG A 123 0.04 10.53 -9.63
N SER A 124 0.81 11.45 -9.07
CA SER A 124 0.99 12.81 -9.60
C SER A 124 2.20 12.95 -10.53
N ILE A 125 3.33 12.32 -10.23
CA ILE A 125 4.60 12.51 -10.94
C ILE A 125 5.05 11.22 -11.62
N CYS A 126 5.30 10.15 -10.85
CA CYS A 126 5.80 8.87 -11.37
C CYS A 126 4.65 7.98 -11.88
N LYS A 127 3.83 8.54 -12.79
CA LYS A 127 2.66 7.89 -13.38
C LYS A 127 3.04 6.63 -14.15
N ALA A 128 2.13 5.66 -14.21
CA ALA A 128 2.36 4.40 -14.93
C ALA A 128 2.66 4.66 -16.41
N ARG A 129 1.87 5.53 -17.04
CA ARG A 129 2.07 6.01 -18.41
C ARG A 129 2.49 7.47 -18.38
N ARG A 130 3.43 7.86 -19.25
CA ARG A 130 3.93 9.24 -19.42
C ARG A 130 4.26 9.92 -18.07
N PRO A 131 5.24 9.39 -17.30
CA PRO A 131 5.66 10.04 -16.05
C PRO A 131 6.23 11.44 -16.31
N SER A 132 5.98 12.37 -15.39
CA SER A 132 6.44 13.76 -15.48
C SER A 132 7.89 13.89 -15.01
N CYS A 133 8.82 13.18 -15.67
CA CYS A 133 10.21 13.09 -15.24
C CYS A 133 10.94 14.44 -15.18
N GLY A 134 10.57 15.40 -16.03
CA GLY A 134 11.14 16.76 -16.00
C GLY A 134 10.91 17.48 -14.66
N ASN A 135 9.77 17.20 -14.01
CA ASN A 135 9.36 17.79 -12.73
C ASN A 135 9.60 16.82 -11.55
N CYS A 136 10.38 15.75 -11.76
CA CYS A 136 10.62 14.73 -10.75
C CYS A 136 11.83 15.11 -9.89
N CYS A 137 11.65 15.23 -8.57
CA CYS A 137 12.74 15.47 -7.62
C CYS A 137 13.77 14.34 -7.55
N LEU A 138 13.42 13.13 -8.00
CA LEU A 138 14.31 11.97 -8.01
C LEU A 138 15.01 11.75 -9.36
N LYS A 139 14.87 12.67 -10.33
CA LYS A 139 15.35 12.46 -11.71
C LYS A 139 16.84 12.14 -11.79
N GLU A 140 17.66 12.79 -10.96
CA GLU A 140 19.13 12.63 -10.97
C GLU A 140 19.61 11.27 -10.48
N ILE A 141 18.81 10.58 -9.67
CA ILE A 141 19.12 9.24 -9.15
C ILE A 141 18.28 8.14 -9.81
N CYS A 142 17.35 8.49 -10.69
CA CYS A 142 16.40 7.55 -11.28
C CYS A 142 16.97 6.86 -12.52
N MET A 143 17.26 5.55 -12.41
CA MET A 143 17.77 4.75 -13.54
C MET A 143 16.83 4.74 -14.75
N TYR A 144 15.51 4.67 -14.54
CA TYR A 144 14.53 4.73 -15.63
C TYR A 144 14.65 6.03 -16.44
N TYR A 145 14.86 7.18 -15.79
CA TYR A 145 15.00 8.45 -16.49
C TYR A 145 16.32 8.54 -17.26
N LYS A 146 17.42 8.12 -16.65
CA LYS A 146 18.75 8.07 -17.29
C LYS A 146 18.73 7.23 -18.57
N ASN A 147 18.15 6.02 -18.50
CA ASN A 147 18.05 5.13 -19.65
C ASN A 147 17.14 5.69 -20.75
N LYS A 148 16.02 6.34 -20.37
CA LYS A 148 15.14 6.99 -21.34
C LYS A 148 15.87 8.10 -22.10
N LYS A 149 16.58 8.98 -21.38
CA LYS A 149 17.35 10.09 -21.99
C LYS A 149 18.47 9.57 -22.90
N TYR A 150 19.17 8.51 -22.49
CA TYR A 150 20.19 7.86 -23.32
C TYR A 150 19.63 7.38 -24.66
N ASN A 151 18.45 6.75 -24.65
CA ASN A 151 17.81 6.25 -25.87
C ASN A 151 17.21 7.36 -26.75
N GLU A 152 16.87 8.53 -26.20
CA GLU A 152 16.39 9.69 -26.97
C GLU A 152 17.52 10.47 -27.66
N ASN A 153 18.75 10.34 -27.14
CA ASN A 153 19.96 11.00 -27.67
C ASN A 153 20.74 10.12 -28.67
N LYS A 154 20.23 8.93 -28.98
CA LYS A 154 20.81 7.97 -29.93
C LYS A 154 19.94 7.91 -31.18
#